data_AF-A0A936EFX8-F1
#
_entry.id   AF-A0A936EFX8-F1
#
_cell.length_a   1.000
_cell.length_b   1.000
_cell.length_c   1.000
_cell.angle_alpha   90.00
_cell.angle_beta   90.00
_cell.angle_gamma   90.00
#
_symmetry.space_group_name_H-M   'P 1'
#
loop_
_entity.id
_entity.type
_entity.pdbx_description
1 polymer ?
#
loop_
_entity_poly.entity_id
_entity_poly.type
_entity_poly.pdbx_seq_one_letter_code
_entity_poly.pdbx_strand_id
1 'polypeptide(L)'
;MLRAQLLELASRGHRVPIAADLVLHGRSDAVQILRDGARLGAVVSEAAARFRTSLAFPIMDLRLEKAELLRCFAVPDEEVERFPLRDDAYAGTAA
;
A
#
# COMPACT_ATOMS: atom_id res chain seq x y z
N MET A 1 -17.51 2.13 -4.75
CA MET A 1 -17.83 1.87 -3.32
C MET A 1 -16.63 2.14 -2.41
N LEU A 2 -15.46 1.53 -2.67
CA LEU A 2 -14.24 1.67 -1.86
C LEU A 2 -13.76 3.13 -1.64
N ARG A 3 -13.80 3.98 -2.68
CA ARG A 3 -13.33 5.39 -2.59
C ARG A 3 -14.01 6.17 -1.46
N ALA A 4 -15.34 6.10 -1.34
CA ALA A 4 -16.08 6.85 -0.33
C ALA A 4 -15.67 6.42 1.10
N GLN A 5 -15.48 5.12 1.32
CA GLN A 5 -15.03 4.56 2.59
C GLN A 5 -13.60 5.03 2.94
N LEU A 6 -12.70 5.05 1.96
CA LEU A 6 -11.33 5.56 2.16
C LEU A 6 -11.32 7.06 2.50
N LEU A 7 -12.17 7.85 1.85
CA LEU A 7 -12.31 9.28 2.15
C LEU A 7 -12.89 9.54 3.54
N GLU A 8 -13.83 8.72 4.00
CA GLU A 8 -14.37 8.78 5.37
C GLU A 8 -13.32 8.41 6.43
N LEU A 9 -12.48 7.41 6.15
CA LEU A 9 -11.35 7.09 7.01
C LEU A 9 -10.35 8.25 7.08
N ALA A 10 -10.03 8.86 5.93
CA ALA A 10 -9.14 10.01 5.86
C ALA A 10 -9.70 11.23 6.61
N SER A 11 -10.99 11.54 6.46
CA SER A 11 -11.62 12.68 7.14
C SER A 11 -11.66 12.51 8.67
N ARG A 12 -11.67 11.26 9.15
CA ARG A 12 -11.54 10.91 10.58
C ARG A 12 -10.09 10.89 11.09
N GLY A 13 -9.11 11.20 10.24
CA GLY A 13 -7.69 11.15 10.60
C GLY A 13 -7.18 9.73 10.86
N HIS A 14 -7.83 8.73 10.25
CA HIS A 14 -7.44 7.33 10.41
C HIS A 14 -5.98 7.14 10.00
N ARG A 15 -5.17 6.64 10.94
CA ARG A 15 -3.79 6.24 10.65
C ARG A 15 -3.80 4.79 10.22
N VAL A 16 -3.12 4.49 9.11
CA VAL A 16 -2.93 3.13 8.63
C VAL A 16 -1.53 2.69 9.07
N PRO A 17 -1.38 2.11 10.28
CA PRO A 17 -0.10 1.57 10.68
C PRO A 17 0.31 0.42 9.74
N ILE A 18 1.61 0.12 9.71
CA ILE A 18 2.22 -1.03 9.01
C ILE A 18 1.83 -2.37 9.68
N ALA A 19 0.64 -2.42 10.29
CA ALA A 19 0.17 -3.46 11.18
C ALA A 19 -0.01 -4.80 10.48
N ALA A 20 -0.42 -4.82 9.22
CA ALA A 20 -0.54 -6.06 8.46
C ALA A 20 0.83 -6.71 8.24
N ASP A 21 1.87 -5.91 7.98
CA ASP A 21 3.24 -6.39 7.82
C ASP A 21 3.81 -6.97 9.12
N LEU A 22 3.51 -6.35 10.27
CA LEU A 22 3.91 -6.85 11.58
C LEU A 22 3.29 -8.22 11.91
N VAL A 23 2.03 -8.43 11.51
CA VAL A 23 1.34 -9.72 11.69
C VAL A 23 1.85 -10.74 10.68
N LEU A 24 2.00 -10.35 9.41
CA LEU A 24 2.44 -11.21 8.31
C LEU A 24 3.82 -11.80 8.58
N HIS A 25 4.80 -10.98 8.94
CA HIS A 25 6.18 -11.42 9.20
C HIS A 25 6.34 -12.19 10.52
N GLY A 26 5.29 -12.23 11.36
CA GLY A 26 5.21 -13.16 12.49
C GLY A 26 4.84 -14.60 12.09
N ARG A 27 4.46 -14.83 10.83
CA ARG A 27 4.14 -16.16 10.29
C ARG A 27 5.39 -16.80 9.67
N SER A 28 5.55 -18.10 9.87
CA SER A 28 6.65 -18.88 9.30
C SER A 28 6.61 -18.97 7.76
N ASP A 29 5.44 -18.74 7.18
CA ASP A 29 5.14 -18.87 5.75
C ASP A 29 4.65 -17.56 5.12
N ALA A 30 5.17 -16.44 5.63
CA ALA A 30 4.84 -15.09 5.19
C ALA A 30 4.90 -14.91 3.65
N VAL A 31 5.93 -15.45 3.00
CA VAL A 31 6.13 -15.35 1.53
C VAL A 31 5.02 -16.05 0.76
N GLN A 32 4.52 -17.17 1.27
CA GLN A 32 3.43 -17.94 0.66
C GLN A 32 2.09 -17.22 0.86
N ILE A 33 1.87 -16.63 2.04
CA ILE A 33 0.68 -15.83 2.32
C ILE A 33 0.62 -14.61 1.42
N LEU A 34 1.75 -13.94 1.18
CA LEU A 34 1.83 -12.73 0.34
C LEU A 34 1.39 -13.00 -1.12
N ARG A 35 1.54 -14.24 -1.58
CA ARG A 35 1.14 -14.70 -2.92
C ARG A 35 -0.28 -15.27 -2.99
N ASP A 36 -1.00 -15.29 -1.87
CA ASP A 36 -2.37 -15.78 -1.75
C ASP A 36 -3.29 -14.69 -1.20
N GLY A 37 -4.13 -14.12 -2.08
CA GLY A 37 -4.99 -13.00 -1.73
C GLY A 37 -5.99 -13.28 -0.62
N ALA A 38 -6.49 -14.52 -0.50
CA ALA A 38 -7.44 -14.87 0.55
C ALA A 38 -6.75 -14.94 1.91
N ARG A 39 -5.56 -15.55 1.95
CA ARG A 39 -4.75 -15.64 3.17
C ARG A 39 -4.22 -14.27 3.60
N LEU A 40 -3.81 -13.43 2.65
CA LEU A 40 -3.40 -12.05 2.91
C LEU A 40 -4.57 -11.22 3.45
N GLY A 41 -5.78 -11.37 2.91
CA GLY A 41 -6.99 -10.72 3.41
C GLY A 41 -7.33 -11.09 4.86
N ALA A 42 -7.09 -12.35 5.24
CA ALA A 42 -7.23 -12.79 6.63
C ALA A 42 -6.22 -12.10 7.56
N VAL A 43 -4.96 -11.98 7.14
CA VAL A 43 -3.92 -11.25 7.88
C VAL A 43 -4.26 -9.76 8.05
N VAL A 44 -4.77 -9.11 6.99
CA VAL A 44 -5.24 -7.71 7.04
C VAL A 44 -6.35 -7.54 8.07
N SER A 45 -7.32 -8.45 8.08
CA SER A 45 -8.45 -8.43 9.02
C SER A 45 -8.00 -8.68 10.46
N GLU A 46 -7.08 -9.64 10.67
CA GLU A 46 -6.46 -9.91 11.96
C GLU A 46 -5.69 -8.69 12.48
N ALA A 47 -4.90 -8.04 11.62
CA ALA A 47 -4.14 -6.86 11.98
C ALA A 47 -5.06 -5.69 12.37
N ALA A 48 -6.12 -5.43 11.59
CA ALA A 48 -7.11 -4.41 11.91
C ALA A 48 -7.74 -4.65 13.30
N ALA A 49 -8.13 -5.88 13.61
CA ALA A 49 -8.66 -6.25 14.93
C ALA A 49 -7.60 -6.10 16.04
N ARG A 50 -6.39 -6.63 15.85
CA ARG A 50 -5.31 -6.63 16.84
C ARG A 50 -4.88 -5.21 17.23
N PHE A 51 -4.81 -4.30 16.27
CA PHE A 51 -4.36 -2.93 16.49
C PHE A 51 -5.51 -1.93 16.64
N ARG A 52 -6.76 -2.42 16.67
CA ARG A 52 -7.99 -1.60 16.83
C ARG A 52 -8.07 -0.48 15.80
N THR A 53 -7.83 -0.83 14.54
CA THR A 53 -7.93 0.08 13.40
C THR A 53 -9.05 -0.40 12.49
N SER A 54 -9.76 0.52 11.84
CA SER A 54 -10.79 0.17 10.85
C SER A 54 -10.24 -0.54 9.61
N LEU A 55 -8.93 -0.41 9.34
CA LEU A 55 -8.23 -0.98 8.20
C LEU A 55 -6.72 -1.00 8.45
N ALA A 56 -6.05 -2.08 8.05
CA ALA A 56 -4.60 -2.26 8.17
C ALA A 56 -4.02 -2.75 6.84
N PHE A 57 -3.30 -1.89 6.12
CA PHE A 57 -2.63 -2.28 4.88
C PHE A 57 -1.21 -2.81 5.15
N PRO A 58 -0.73 -3.80 4.37
CA PRO A 58 0.69 -4.14 4.33
C PRO A 58 1.49 -3.01 3.67
N ILE A 59 2.83 -3.07 3.78
CA ILE A 59 3.67 -2.15 3.02
C ILE A 59 3.42 -2.41 1.53
N MET A 60 3.07 -1.35 0.81
CA MET A 60 3.01 -1.39 -0.65
C MET A 60 4.39 -0.99 -1.18
N ASP A 61 5.28 -1.96 -1.37
CA ASP A 61 6.52 -1.74 -2.10
C ASP A 61 6.20 -1.64 -3.60
N LEU A 62 5.98 -0.41 -4.07
CA LEU A 62 5.59 -0.11 -5.45
C LEU A 62 6.80 0.02 -6.39
N ARG A 63 7.98 -0.50 -6.02
CA ARG A 63 9.20 -0.38 -6.84
C ARG A 63 9.06 -1.09 -8.18
N LEU A 64 8.40 -2.24 -8.22
CA LEU A 64 8.18 -3.00 -9.45
C LEU A 64 7.22 -2.26 -10.38
N GLU A 65 6.12 -1.75 -9.84
CA GLU A 65 5.14 -0.93 -10.57
C GLU A 65 5.77 0.36 -11.08
N LYS A 66 6.59 1.03 -10.26
CA LYS A 66 7.36 2.21 -10.67
C LYS A 66 8.28 1.88 -11.84
N ALA A 67 9.05 0.79 -11.75
CA ALA A 67 9.95 0.37 -12.80
C ALA A 67 9.20 0.11 -14.12
N GLU A 68 8.09 -0.60 -14.06
CA GLU A 68 7.27 -0.92 -15.23
C GLU A 68 6.66 0.34 -15.86
N LEU A 69 6.16 1.25 -15.03
CA LEU A 69 5.64 2.53 -15.48
C LEU A 69 6.73 3.36 -16.18
N LEU A 70 7.93 3.45 -15.59
CA LEU A 70 9.04 4.23 -16.16
C LEU A 70 9.60 3.61 -17.44
N ARG A 71 9.58 2.28 -17.58
CA ARG A 71 9.90 1.59 -18.84
C ARG A 71 8.94 1.97 -19.96
N CYS A 72 7.65 2.12 -19.67
CA CYS A 72 6.67 2.63 -20.65
C CYS A 72 7.02 4.04 -21.16
N PHE A 73 7.80 4.81 -20.39
CA PHE A 73 8.31 6.13 -20.76
C PHE A 73 9.76 6.10 -21.28
N ALA A 74 10.30 4.91 -21.60
CA ALA A 74 11.65 4.70 -22.08
C ALA A 74 12.76 5.20 -21.14
N VAL A 75 12.50 5.24 -19.83
CA VAL A 75 13.52 5.53 -18.81
C VAL A 75 14.38 4.27 -18.63
N PRO A 76 15.72 4.39 -18.67
CA PRO A 76 16.63 3.26 -18.42
C PRO A 76 16.47 2.67 -17.01
N ASP A 77 16.64 1.35 -16.88
CA ASP A 77 16.52 0.65 -15.59
C ASP A 77 17.51 1.20 -14.54
N GLU A 78 18.68 1.67 -14.96
CA GLU A 78 19.70 2.26 -14.08
C GLU A 78 19.27 3.61 -13.47
N GLU A 79 18.24 4.23 -14.04
CA GLU A 79 17.71 5.51 -13.60
C GLU A 79 16.44 5.38 -12.74
N VAL A 80 15.74 4.25 -12.79
CA VAL A 80 14.43 4.02 -12.13
C VAL A 80 14.43 4.41 -10.65
N GLU A 81 15.46 4.03 -9.89
CA GLU A 81 15.53 4.33 -8.45
C GLU A 81 15.69 5.83 -8.18
N ARG A 82 16.41 6.55 -9.05
CA ARG A 82 16.68 7.99 -8.91
C ARG A 82 15.65 8.88 -9.60
N PHE A 83 14.84 8.31 -10.49
CA PHE A 83 13.88 9.06 -11.27
C PHE A 83 12.75 9.58 -10.36
N PRO A 84 12.56 10.90 -10.22
CA PRO A 84 11.53 11.47 -9.37
C PRO A 84 10.17 11.40 -10.07
N LEU A 85 9.15 10.87 -9.37
CA LEU A 85 7.75 11.09 -9.74
C LEU A 85 7.31 12.38 -9.04
N ARG A 86 6.95 13.41 -9.81
CA ARG A 86 6.46 14.68 -9.24
C ARG A 86 5.02 14.52 -8.79
N ASP A 87 4.68 15.16 -7.68
CA ASP A 87 3.37 15.11 -7.03
C ASP A 87 2.48 16.31 -7.42
N ASP A 88 2.88 17.07 -8.44
CA ASP A 88 2.19 18.27 -8.91
C ASP A 88 0.79 18.00 -9.50
N ALA A 89 0.45 16.73 -9.73
CA ALA A 89 -0.87 16.29 -10.17
C ALA A 89 -2.00 16.50 -9.13
N TYR A 90 -1.69 16.71 -7.84
CA TYR A 90 -2.69 16.97 -6.79
C TYR A 90 -2.84 18.45 -6.40
N ALA A 91 -2.07 19.36 -7.00
CA ALA A 91 -2.11 20.79 -6.66
C ALA A 91 -3.37 21.53 -7.16
N GLY A 92 -4.32 20.85 -7.80
CA GLY A 92 -5.43 21.46 -8.54
C GLY A 92 -6.86 21.29 -7.99
N THR A 93 -7.08 20.67 -6.81
CA THR A 93 -8.45 20.50 -6.27
C THR A 93 -8.55 20.81 -4.78
N ALA A 94 -8.02 21.97 -4.38
CA ALA A 94 -8.36 22.63 -3.13
C ALA A 94 -8.82 24.07 -3.45
N ALA A 95 -10.03 24.19 -3.98
CA ALA A 95 -10.85 25.40 -4.01
C ALA A 95 -12.32 24.99 -4.06
#